data_AF-A0A819NYB3-F1
#
_entry.id   AF-A0A819NYB3-F1
#
_cell.length_a   1.000
_cell.length_b   1.000
_cell.length_c   1.000
_cell.angle_alpha   90.00
_cell.angle_beta   90.00
_cell.angle_gamma   90.00
#
_symmetry.space_group_name_H-M   'P 1'
#
loop_
_entity.id
_entity.type
_entity.pdbx_description
1 polymer ?
#
loop_
_entity_poly.entity_id
_entity_poly.type
_entity_poly.pdbx_seq_one_letter_code
_entity_poly.pdbx_strand_id
1 'polypeptide(L)'
;MGGLNSCLPSPIDTIHALRRRRRNLLTKIKHDQIRSNNNNKNNSINLNHASEDEFLMLPGINRQIAQNIIQYRQLNNGFKRIDELLYITGIDHDLYERIRFDISIDSFSQNLVNNKQECININSATYNQLCTIPDLTPILIKRIIERRERKGSFRFVEDLLSIKGIDYIVLASIRSYITVDDRQIPISVSQSLILDPSVNNLYPTLNKNNNNNNNNNNITSDSLSLASLLLETLPPELQTILLSSTSSQHPLVTCQNKQTYFRFASWNLQQLTNDKVQNPGVREVICRTILEYNFSLIGIQEIGNKEALDYIIEELNHPTIPLIKDWPNHHHGKWTCITSDVSGRMFQGSEYLGFIYDESIGIELKKASLLPFKNYFTRSPYIVIFRIYDKYEFVFVNLHLKARRFDENENERTKDEALSISILAEAMNDTVEQKHIVIFGDFNILPTASEFNALVQRNYSYVIKQNTNISIKTPQGSTCIDNIWLSTEAKALTTENSGVIRDNLTSMWIPAGWTWGGLVSDHCPIWIEFDLS
;
A
#
# COMPACT_ATOMS: atom_id res chain seq x y z
N MET A 1 -72.26 6.11 35.65
CA MET A 1 -72.07 5.29 34.44
C MET A 1 -71.35 6.14 33.39
N GLY A 2 -70.38 5.56 32.69
CA GLY A 2 -69.74 6.17 31.51
C GLY A 2 -68.22 6.07 31.56
N GLY A 3 -67.68 5.00 30.98
CA GLY A 3 -66.25 4.66 30.95
C GLY A 3 -65.43 5.31 29.82
N LEU A 4 -64.13 5.07 29.94
CA LEU A 4 -63.00 5.41 29.07
C LEU A 4 -63.20 5.09 27.57
N ASN A 5 -62.54 5.87 26.69
CA ASN A 5 -61.76 5.32 25.56
C ASN A 5 -60.82 6.38 24.96
N SER A 6 -59.51 6.15 25.13
CA SER A 6 -58.41 6.81 24.41
C SER A 6 -57.94 5.91 23.26
N CYS A 7 -58.08 6.36 22.01
CA CYS A 7 -57.63 5.61 20.82
C CYS A 7 -56.10 5.75 20.62
N LEU A 8 -55.39 4.62 20.62
CA LEU A 8 -54.05 4.46 20.06
C LEU A 8 -54.15 4.17 18.55
N PRO A 9 -53.18 4.62 17.72
CA PRO A 9 -53.21 4.40 16.27
C PRO A 9 -52.94 2.93 15.93
N SER A 10 -53.57 2.45 14.85
CA SER A 10 -53.52 1.03 14.48
C SER A 10 -52.15 0.64 13.88
N PRO A 11 -51.74 -0.64 13.99
CA PRO A 11 -50.47 -1.14 13.42
C PRO A 11 -50.33 -0.92 11.90
N ILE A 12 -51.43 -0.75 11.17
CA ILE A 12 -51.45 -0.55 9.72
C ILE A 12 -50.99 0.87 9.35
N ASP A 13 -51.34 1.88 10.15
CA ASP A 13 -50.97 3.28 9.93
C ASP A 13 -49.46 3.50 10.10
N THR A 14 -48.85 2.73 11.00
CA THR A 14 -47.40 2.76 11.27
C THR A 14 -46.59 2.15 10.11
N ILE A 15 -47.11 1.09 9.46
CA ILE A 15 -46.47 0.43 8.33
C ILE A 15 -46.52 1.29 7.05
N HIS A 16 -47.63 2.00 6.82
CA HIS A 16 -47.74 2.93 5.69
C HIS A 16 -46.83 4.15 5.84
N ALA A 17 -46.66 4.68 7.06
CA ALA A 17 -45.73 5.75 7.36
C ALA A 17 -44.25 5.33 7.12
N LEU A 18 -43.87 4.11 7.52
CA LEU A 18 -42.53 3.57 7.30
C LEU A 18 -42.22 3.31 5.81
N ARG A 19 -43.20 2.83 5.03
CA ARG A 19 -43.05 2.64 3.57
C ARG A 19 -42.90 3.97 2.81
N ARG A 20 -43.58 5.03 3.25
CA ARG A 20 -43.45 6.38 2.66
C ARG A 20 -42.08 7.00 2.97
N ARG A 21 -41.58 6.82 4.20
CA ARG A 21 -40.24 7.28 4.61
C ARG A 21 -39.12 6.55 3.86
N ARG A 22 -39.25 5.24 3.63
CA ARG A 22 -38.29 4.43 2.86
C ARG A 22 -38.25 4.80 1.37
N ARG A 23 -39.41 5.09 0.73
CA ARG A 23 -39.42 5.58 -0.66
C ARG A 23 -38.78 6.96 -0.81
N ASN A 24 -39.04 7.88 0.12
CA ASN A 24 -38.42 9.20 0.11
C ASN A 24 -36.90 9.15 0.37
N LEU A 25 -36.42 8.17 1.16
CA LEU A 25 -34.98 7.94 1.35
C LEU A 25 -34.33 7.36 0.08
N LEU A 26 -35.00 6.44 -0.61
CA LEU A 26 -34.51 5.83 -1.86
C LEU A 26 -34.52 6.80 -3.04
N THR A 27 -35.47 7.74 -3.12
CA THR A 27 -35.46 8.80 -4.13
C THR A 27 -34.38 9.85 -3.84
N LYS A 28 -34.13 10.15 -2.56
CA LYS A 28 -33.02 11.04 -2.14
C LYS A 28 -31.65 10.42 -2.42
N ILE A 29 -31.46 9.13 -2.12
CA ILE A 29 -30.24 8.37 -2.46
C ILE A 29 -30.02 8.29 -3.97
N LYS A 30 -31.07 8.11 -4.79
CA LYS A 30 -30.94 8.14 -6.25
C LYS A 30 -30.62 9.54 -6.79
N HIS A 31 -31.14 10.61 -6.17
CA HIS A 31 -30.83 11.99 -6.59
C HIS A 31 -29.45 12.46 -6.14
N ASP A 32 -28.96 11.95 -5.00
CA ASP A 32 -27.62 12.24 -4.46
C ASP A 32 -26.52 11.39 -5.16
N GLN A 33 -26.84 10.17 -5.60
CA GLN A 33 -25.94 9.35 -6.43
C GLN A 33 -25.78 9.87 -7.87
N ILE A 34 -26.74 10.65 -8.39
CA ILE A 34 -26.64 11.28 -9.72
C ILE A 34 -25.89 12.63 -9.65
N ARG A 35 -25.74 13.22 -8.45
CA ARG A 35 -25.07 14.53 -8.27
C ARG A 35 -23.59 14.44 -7.88
N SER A 36 -23.08 13.24 -7.57
CA SER A 36 -21.69 13.03 -7.13
C SER A 36 -20.72 12.59 -8.25
N ASN A 37 -21.11 12.64 -9.52
CA ASN A 37 -20.31 12.03 -10.60
C ASN A 37 -19.58 13.01 -11.53
N ASN A 38 -19.34 14.27 -11.12
CA ASN A 38 -18.70 15.25 -12.02
C ASN A 38 -17.50 16.06 -11.49
N ASN A 39 -16.97 15.82 -10.28
CA ASN A 39 -15.80 16.57 -9.78
C ASN A 39 -14.65 15.68 -9.29
N ASN A 40 -14.07 14.85 -10.16
CA ASN A 40 -12.75 14.23 -9.92
C ASN A 40 -11.89 14.31 -11.19
N LYS A 41 -11.49 15.54 -11.53
CA LYS A 41 -10.31 15.80 -12.38
C LYS A 41 -9.46 16.82 -11.63
N ASN A 42 -8.28 16.38 -11.18
CA ASN A 42 -7.00 17.12 -11.08
C ASN A 42 -6.14 16.57 -9.94
N ASN A 43 -5.64 15.34 -10.08
CA ASN A 43 -4.64 14.76 -9.16
C ASN A 43 -3.42 14.22 -9.92
N SER A 44 -3.13 14.71 -11.13
CA SER A 44 -2.01 14.23 -11.96
C SER A 44 -0.91 15.28 -12.12
N ILE A 45 0.35 14.87 -11.99
CA ILE A 45 1.52 15.76 -12.12
C ILE A 45 1.78 16.10 -13.57
N ASN A 46 1.84 17.39 -13.88
CA ASN A 46 2.13 17.83 -15.23
C ASN A 46 3.63 17.81 -15.51
N LEU A 47 4.09 16.93 -16.41
CA LEU A 47 5.50 16.79 -16.76
C LEU A 47 6.14 18.09 -17.24
N ASN A 48 5.38 18.99 -17.87
CA ASN A 48 5.91 20.25 -18.41
C ASN A 48 6.05 21.36 -17.36
N HIS A 49 5.32 21.28 -16.25
CA HIS A 49 5.29 22.34 -15.23
C HIS A 49 5.81 21.91 -13.87
N ALA A 50 5.87 20.60 -13.60
CA ALA A 50 6.21 20.09 -12.28
C ALA A 50 7.64 20.44 -11.85
N SER A 51 7.78 20.85 -10.60
CA SER A 51 9.04 21.08 -9.90
C SER A 51 9.76 19.77 -9.57
N GLU A 52 11.03 19.86 -9.17
CA GLU A 52 11.81 18.69 -8.72
C GLU A 52 11.10 18.01 -7.54
N ASP A 53 10.60 18.82 -6.60
CA ASP A 53 9.88 18.34 -5.42
C ASP A 53 8.55 17.67 -5.78
N GLU A 54 7.86 18.15 -6.81
CA GLU A 54 6.67 17.49 -7.34
C GLU A 54 7.03 16.14 -7.98
N PHE A 55 8.09 16.04 -8.79
CA PHE A 55 8.52 14.74 -9.33
C PHE A 55 8.93 13.73 -8.25
N LEU A 56 9.52 14.20 -7.14
CA LEU A 56 9.85 13.35 -5.98
C LEU A 56 8.60 12.73 -5.31
N MET A 57 7.40 13.23 -5.59
CA MET A 57 6.15 12.66 -5.08
C MET A 57 5.69 11.42 -5.86
N LEU A 58 6.30 11.13 -7.01
CA LEU A 58 5.96 9.97 -7.82
C LEU A 58 6.61 8.69 -7.24
N PRO A 59 5.85 7.58 -7.10
CA PRO A 59 6.35 6.36 -6.48
C PRO A 59 7.52 5.77 -7.28
N GLY A 60 8.68 5.65 -6.61
CA GLY A 60 9.91 5.13 -7.19
C GLY A 60 10.77 6.16 -7.94
N ILE A 61 10.41 7.46 -7.91
CA ILE A 61 11.25 8.55 -8.40
C ILE A 61 12.08 9.11 -7.26
N ASN A 62 13.41 8.90 -7.33
CA ASN A 62 14.36 9.53 -6.42
C ASN A 62 14.87 10.87 -7.01
N ARG A 63 15.66 11.61 -6.21
CA ARG A 63 16.17 12.92 -6.61
C ARG A 63 16.97 12.91 -7.91
N GLN A 64 17.75 11.85 -8.13
CA GLN A 64 18.50 11.70 -9.37
C GLN A 64 17.58 11.53 -10.58
N ILE A 65 16.52 10.72 -10.47
CA ILE A 65 15.54 10.54 -11.54
C ILE A 65 14.74 11.83 -11.79
N ALA A 66 14.31 12.52 -10.73
CA ALA A 66 13.62 13.81 -10.84
C ALA A 66 14.46 14.86 -11.58
N GLN A 67 15.77 14.94 -11.29
CA GLN A 67 16.70 15.80 -12.00
C GLN A 67 16.85 15.41 -13.47
N ASN A 68 16.93 14.11 -13.76
CA ASN A 68 16.98 13.61 -15.14
C ASN A 68 15.70 13.96 -15.93
N ILE A 69 14.54 13.97 -15.28
CA ILE A 69 13.26 14.40 -15.89
C ILE A 69 13.27 15.89 -16.22
N ILE A 70 13.73 16.73 -15.31
CA ILE A 70 13.85 18.17 -15.55
C ILE A 70 14.87 18.46 -16.65
N GLN A 71 15.99 17.75 -16.65
CA GLN A 71 17.02 17.88 -17.67
C GLN A 71 16.48 17.48 -19.05
N TYR A 72 15.77 16.35 -19.15
CA TYR A 72 15.10 15.93 -20.38
C TYR A 72 14.08 16.98 -20.85
N ARG A 73 13.27 17.51 -19.94
CA ARG A 73 12.29 18.57 -20.23
C ARG A 73 12.94 19.81 -20.82
N GLN A 74 14.05 20.27 -20.24
CA GLN A 74 14.75 21.47 -20.70
C GLN A 74 15.41 21.26 -22.06
N LEU A 75 15.98 20.08 -22.32
CA LEU A 75 16.65 19.75 -23.58
C LEU A 75 15.68 19.54 -24.74
N ASN A 76 14.46 19.07 -24.48
CA ASN A 76 13.50 18.69 -25.51
C ASN A 76 12.33 19.68 -25.68
N ASN A 77 12.40 20.85 -25.04
CA ASN A 77 11.34 21.87 -25.01
C ASN A 77 10.00 21.33 -24.46
N GLY A 78 10.05 20.52 -23.41
CA GLY A 78 8.89 19.86 -22.84
C GLY A 78 8.64 18.45 -23.36
N PHE A 79 7.86 17.70 -22.60
CA PHE A 79 7.26 16.43 -22.95
C PHE A 79 6.06 16.66 -23.86
N LYS A 80 6.06 16.01 -25.03
CA LYS A 80 4.91 16.02 -25.95
C LYS A 80 3.98 14.85 -25.67
N ARG A 81 4.49 13.82 -25.02
CA ARG A 81 3.75 12.65 -24.55
C ARG A 81 4.33 12.11 -23.25
N ILE A 82 3.51 11.37 -22.49
CA ILE A 82 3.90 10.81 -21.20
C ILE A 82 4.91 9.64 -21.32
N ASP A 83 4.85 8.88 -22.41
CA ASP A 83 5.71 7.73 -22.71
C ASP A 83 7.16 8.12 -23.01
N GLU A 84 7.42 9.40 -23.31
CA GLU A 84 8.78 9.94 -23.44
C GLU A 84 9.61 9.82 -22.15
N LEU A 85 8.97 9.60 -20.99
CA LEU A 85 9.68 9.27 -19.75
C LEU A 85 10.56 8.03 -19.88
N LEU A 86 10.22 7.07 -20.75
CA LEU A 86 11.01 5.86 -20.98
C LEU A 86 12.37 6.14 -21.64
N TYR A 87 12.60 7.35 -22.18
CA TYR A 87 13.89 7.76 -22.72
C TYR A 87 14.87 8.27 -21.64
N ILE A 88 14.40 8.40 -20.39
CA ILE A 88 15.16 9.01 -19.31
C ILE A 88 15.89 7.92 -18.53
N THR A 89 17.20 8.11 -18.35
CA THR A 89 18.03 7.17 -17.58
C THR A 89 17.52 7.05 -16.14
N GLY A 90 17.23 5.82 -15.71
CA GLY A 90 16.67 5.53 -14.39
C GLY A 90 15.16 5.32 -14.37
N ILE A 91 14.45 5.50 -15.50
CA ILE A 91 13.04 5.16 -15.66
C ILE A 91 12.92 3.92 -16.54
N ASP A 92 12.58 2.78 -15.92
CA ASP A 92 12.24 1.55 -16.62
C ASP A 92 10.73 1.39 -16.81
N HIS A 93 10.33 0.36 -17.54
CA HIS A 93 8.93 0.09 -17.83
C HIS A 93 8.09 -0.16 -16.55
N ASP A 94 8.66 -0.83 -15.55
CA ASP A 94 7.96 -1.12 -14.29
C ASP A 94 7.74 0.16 -13.48
N LEU A 95 8.70 1.07 -13.47
CA LEU A 95 8.55 2.40 -12.88
C LEU A 95 7.55 3.25 -13.66
N TYR A 96 7.64 3.26 -14.99
CA TYR A 96 6.70 3.97 -15.85
C TYR A 96 5.25 3.50 -15.65
N GLU A 97 4.99 2.20 -15.64
CA GLU A 97 3.63 1.67 -15.42
C GLU A 97 3.06 2.01 -14.05
N ARG A 98 3.92 2.12 -13.03
CA ARG A 98 3.51 2.60 -11.70
C ARG A 98 3.10 4.07 -11.70
N ILE A 99 3.78 4.92 -12.48
CA ILE A 99 3.59 6.39 -12.46
C ILE A 99 2.72 6.92 -13.62
N ARG A 100 2.41 6.13 -14.65
CA ARG A 100 1.78 6.64 -15.88
C ARG A 100 0.37 7.19 -15.70
N PHE A 101 -0.38 6.68 -14.72
CA PHE A 101 -1.74 7.15 -14.40
C PHE A 101 -1.72 8.41 -13.54
N ASP A 102 -0.53 8.70 -13.02
CA ASP A 102 -0.25 9.69 -12.03
C ASP A 102 0.34 10.96 -12.69
N ILE A 103 0.92 10.83 -13.88
CA ILE A 103 1.43 11.95 -14.67
C ILE A 103 0.44 12.43 -15.74
N SER A 104 0.56 13.69 -16.10
CA SER A 104 -0.13 14.34 -17.20
C SER A 104 0.85 15.21 -17.96
N ILE A 105 0.46 15.62 -19.15
CA ILE A 105 1.02 16.78 -19.84
C ILE A 105 -0.11 17.79 -19.95
N ASP A 106 0.21 19.05 -20.26
CA ASP A 106 -0.84 20.02 -20.57
C ASP A 106 -1.79 19.39 -21.59
N SER A 107 -3.04 19.19 -21.19
CA SER A 107 -4.08 18.90 -22.15
C SER A 107 -4.09 20.09 -23.08
N PHE A 108 -3.57 19.90 -24.29
CA PHE A 108 -3.63 20.90 -25.34
C PHE A 108 -5.09 21.36 -25.40
N SER A 109 -5.35 22.54 -24.83
CA SER A 109 -6.61 23.23 -24.99
C SER A 109 -6.63 23.60 -26.46
N GLN A 110 -7.26 22.74 -27.25
CA GLN A 110 -7.54 23.06 -28.64
C GLN A 110 -8.34 24.35 -28.65
N ASN A 111 -7.70 25.42 -29.08
CA ASN A 111 -8.32 26.36 -29.98
C ASN A 111 -7.28 26.82 -31.01
N LEU A 112 -7.57 26.44 -32.27
CA LEU A 112 -6.94 26.84 -33.53
C LEU A 112 -5.58 26.16 -33.75
N VAL A 113 -5.50 25.02 -34.46
CA VAL A 113 -5.78 24.91 -35.89
C VAL A 113 -6.49 23.60 -36.22
N ASN A 114 -7.50 23.68 -37.09
CA ASN A 114 -8.06 22.56 -37.84
C ASN A 114 -6.95 21.69 -38.46
N ASN A 115 -6.68 20.52 -37.88
CA ASN A 115 -6.21 19.39 -38.68
C ASN A 115 -6.72 18.10 -38.04
N LYS A 116 -7.77 17.58 -38.68
CA LYS A 116 -8.36 16.27 -38.46
C LYS A 116 -7.27 15.23 -38.74
N GLN A 117 -6.54 14.78 -37.72
CA GLN A 117 -5.66 13.64 -37.87
C GLN A 117 -6.55 12.39 -37.83
N GLU A 118 -6.95 11.92 -39.01
CA GLU A 118 -7.80 10.75 -39.17
C GLU A 118 -7.04 9.51 -38.68
N CYS A 119 -7.44 8.96 -37.54
CA CYS A 119 -6.92 7.68 -37.06
C CYS A 119 -7.17 6.60 -38.11
N ILE A 120 -6.12 5.86 -38.46
CA ILE A 120 -6.13 4.86 -39.52
C ILE A 120 -6.55 3.53 -38.91
N ASN A 121 -7.65 2.95 -39.41
CA ASN A 121 -8.10 1.66 -38.92
C ASN A 121 -7.17 0.54 -39.40
N ILE A 122 -6.44 -0.12 -38.51
CA ILE A 122 -5.46 -1.15 -38.85
C ILE A 122 -6.09 -2.43 -39.42
N ASN A 123 -7.39 -2.64 -39.21
CA ASN A 123 -8.13 -3.76 -39.76
C ASN A 123 -8.50 -3.54 -41.23
N SER A 124 -8.69 -2.29 -41.67
CA SER A 124 -9.15 -1.94 -43.03
C SER A 124 -8.13 -1.14 -43.85
N ALA A 125 -7.08 -0.61 -43.24
CA ALA A 125 -6.09 0.24 -43.89
C ALA A 125 -5.30 -0.48 -44.99
N THR A 126 -5.08 0.19 -46.11
CA THR A 126 -4.19 -0.23 -47.18
C THR A 126 -2.71 -0.04 -46.79
N TYR A 127 -1.80 -0.72 -47.49
CA TYR A 127 -0.36 -0.55 -47.30
C TYR A 127 0.06 0.93 -47.36
N ASN A 128 -0.47 1.67 -48.34
CA ASN A 128 -0.17 3.08 -48.52
C ASN A 128 -0.72 3.95 -47.39
N GLN A 129 -1.87 3.60 -46.82
CA GLN A 129 -2.39 4.30 -45.64
C GLN A 129 -1.51 4.02 -44.42
N LEU A 130 -1.06 2.78 -44.21
CA LEU A 130 -0.15 2.46 -43.10
C LEU A 130 1.23 3.12 -43.23
N CYS A 131 1.72 3.37 -44.45
CA CYS A 131 2.95 4.12 -44.68
C CYS A 131 2.89 5.58 -44.18
N THR A 132 1.69 6.12 -43.92
CA THR A 132 1.54 7.50 -43.42
C THR A 132 1.74 7.59 -41.90
N ILE A 133 1.86 6.46 -41.21
CA ILE A 133 2.06 6.39 -39.76
C ILE A 133 3.57 6.46 -39.45
N PRO A 134 4.02 7.37 -38.57
CA PRO A 134 5.42 7.46 -38.14
C PRO A 134 5.91 6.15 -37.54
N ASP A 135 7.20 5.85 -37.65
CA ASP A 135 7.85 4.68 -37.03
C ASP A 135 7.36 3.28 -37.49
N LEU A 136 6.39 3.22 -38.41
CA LEU A 136 6.07 2.00 -39.16
C LEU A 136 6.99 1.83 -40.36
N THR A 137 7.99 0.95 -40.23
CA THR A 137 8.83 0.57 -41.37
C THR A 137 8.05 -0.29 -42.38
N PRO A 138 8.42 -0.28 -43.67
CA PRO A 138 7.83 -1.17 -44.70
C PRO A 138 7.75 -2.65 -44.29
N ILE A 139 8.71 -3.11 -43.50
CA ILE A 139 8.76 -4.48 -42.98
C ILE A 139 7.66 -4.71 -41.93
N LEU A 140 7.44 -3.75 -41.02
CA LEU A 140 6.38 -3.84 -40.01
C LEU A 140 5.00 -3.74 -40.66
N ILE A 141 4.82 -2.85 -41.64
CA ILE A 141 3.56 -2.70 -42.38
C ILE A 141 3.17 -4.01 -43.08
N LYS A 142 4.12 -4.67 -43.77
CA LYS A 142 3.87 -5.98 -44.38
C LYS A 142 3.45 -7.02 -43.35
N ARG A 143 4.11 -7.06 -42.19
CA ARG A 143 3.77 -8.00 -41.11
C ARG A 143 2.40 -7.72 -40.48
N ILE A 144 1.99 -6.45 -40.36
CA ILE A 144 0.65 -6.07 -39.89
C ILE A 144 -0.42 -6.62 -40.82
N ILE A 145 -0.24 -6.41 -42.14
CA ILE A 145 -1.17 -6.89 -43.17
C ILE A 145 -1.19 -8.43 -43.20
N GLU A 146 -0.02 -9.07 -43.23
CA GLU A 146 0.10 -10.53 -43.25
C GLU A 146 -0.53 -11.16 -41.99
N ARG A 147 -0.35 -10.55 -40.81
CA ARG A 147 -0.93 -11.05 -39.57
C ARG A 147 -2.46 -10.97 -39.56
N ARG A 148 -3.06 -9.87 -40.03
CA ARG A 148 -4.53 -9.76 -40.08
C ARG A 148 -5.14 -10.67 -41.14
N GLU A 149 -4.47 -10.90 -42.26
CA GLU A 149 -4.94 -11.82 -43.31
C GLU A 149 -4.85 -13.29 -42.85
N ARG A 150 -3.79 -13.64 -42.10
CA ARG A 150 -3.54 -15.03 -41.70
C ARG A 150 -4.22 -15.46 -40.39
N LYS A 151 -4.41 -14.54 -39.43
CA LYS A 151 -4.99 -14.82 -38.11
C LYS A 151 -6.30 -14.10 -37.82
N GLY A 152 -6.77 -13.25 -38.74
CA GLY A 152 -7.98 -12.44 -38.57
C GLY A 152 -7.74 -11.06 -37.95
N SER A 153 -8.81 -10.27 -37.90
CA SER A 153 -8.79 -8.87 -37.44
C SER A 153 -8.27 -8.71 -36.00
N PHE A 154 -7.63 -7.59 -35.75
CA PHE A 154 -7.23 -7.14 -34.43
C PHE A 154 -8.46 -6.69 -33.65
N ARG A 155 -8.64 -7.21 -32.44
CA ARG A 155 -9.73 -6.80 -31.54
C ARG A 155 -9.30 -5.64 -30.65
N PHE A 156 -8.00 -5.59 -30.33
CA PHE A 156 -7.39 -4.55 -29.52
C PHE A 156 -6.13 -4.02 -30.22
N VAL A 157 -5.76 -2.76 -29.94
CA VAL A 157 -4.54 -2.16 -30.49
C VAL A 157 -3.30 -2.92 -30.01
N GLU A 158 -3.35 -3.44 -28.78
CA GLU A 158 -2.33 -4.26 -28.13
C GLU A 158 -2.05 -5.58 -28.86
N ASP A 159 -2.98 -6.07 -29.69
CA ASP A 159 -2.78 -7.29 -30.48
C ASP A 159 -1.64 -7.16 -31.51
N LEU A 160 -1.21 -5.92 -31.81
CA LEU A 160 -0.03 -5.63 -32.62
C LEU A 160 1.28 -6.12 -31.99
N LEU A 161 1.35 -6.29 -30.65
CA LEU A 161 2.54 -6.84 -29.95
C LEU A 161 2.84 -8.30 -30.33
N SER A 162 1.86 -9.00 -30.91
CA SER A 162 2.06 -10.35 -31.46
C SER A 162 2.87 -10.36 -32.77
N ILE A 163 3.19 -9.19 -33.33
CA ILE A 163 3.95 -9.02 -34.56
C ILE A 163 5.42 -8.79 -34.22
N LYS A 164 6.28 -9.69 -34.70
CA LYS A 164 7.73 -9.58 -34.53
C LYS A 164 8.22 -8.20 -35.00
N GLY A 165 8.91 -7.47 -34.13
CA GLY A 165 9.44 -6.13 -34.39
C GLY A 165 8.49 -4.97 -34.05
N ILE A 166 7.28 -5.26 -33.56
CA ILE A 166 6.44 -4.28 -32.89
C ILE A 166 6.54 -4.57 -31.39
N ASP A 167 7.41 -3.83 -30.72
CA ASP A 167 7.49 -3.80 -29.26
C ASP A 167 6.59 -2.69 -28.70
N TYR A 168 6.61 -2.53 -27.38
CA TYR A 168 5.81 -1.50 -26.70
C TYR A 168 6.23 -0.07 -27.09
N ILE A 169 7.49 0.14 -27.49
CA ILE A 169 8.02 1.44 -27.90
C ILE A 169 7.44 1.82 -29.27
N VAL A 170 7.52 0.89 -30.23
CA VAL A 170 6.90 1.06 -31.55
C VAL A 170 5.39 1.22 -31.39
N LEU A 171 4.73 0.40 -30.56
CA LEU A 171 3.29 0.50 -30.36
C LEU A 171 2.86 1.85 -29.76
N ALA A 172 3.60 2.37 -28.79
CA ALA A 172 3.33 3.66 -28.15
C ALA A 172 3.49 4.82 -29.15
N SER A 173 4.55 4.80 -29.97
CA SER A 173 4.79 5.81 -31.00
C SER A 173 3.63 5.93 -32.00
N ILE A 174 3.05 4.78 -32.40
CA ILE A 174 1.99 4.71 -33.42
C ILE A 174 0.58 4.81 -32.85
N ARG A 175 0.41 4.71 -31.51
CA ARG A 175 -0.90 4.50 -30.84
C ARG A 175 -1.94 5.58 -31.17
N SER A 176 -1.52 6.84 -31.29
CA SER A 176 -2.44 7.95 -31.60
C SER A 176 -2.87 8.00 -33.07
N TYR A 177 -2.23 7.22 -33.94
CA TYR A 177 -2.47 7.22 -35.39
C TYR A 177 -3.34 6.04 -35.82
N ILE A 178 -3.65 5.10 -34.92
CA ILE A 178 -4.31 3.83 -35.26
C ILE A 178 -5.57 3.58 -34.45
N THR A 179 -6.54 2.89 -35.04
CA THR A 179 -7.75 2.39 -34.37
C THR A 179 -8.09 0.98 -34.85
N VAL A 180 -8.89 0.25 -34.07
CA VAL A 180 -9.43 -1.07 -34.43
C VAL A 180 -10.94 -1.06 -34.71
N ASP A 181 -11.62 0.06 -34.42
CA ASP A 181 -13.08 0.20 -34.46
C ASP A 181 -13.49 1.47 -35.23
N ASP A 182 -14.52 1.38 -36.10
CA ASP A 182 -14.95 2.45 -37.02
C ASP A 182 -16.01 3.40 -36.41
N ARG A 183 -16.21 3.40 -35.09
CA ARG A 183 -17.32 4.14 -34.46
C ARG A 183 -17.05 5.65 -34.37
N GLN A 184 -17.63 6.40 -35.32
CA GLN A 184 -17.84 7.85 -35.21
C GLN A 184 -18.94 8.14 -34.17
N ILE A 185 -18.68 9.07 -33.23
CA ILE A 185 -19.69 9.51 -32.24
C ILE A 185 -20.48 10.71 -32.82
N PRO A 186 -21.83 10.71 -32.78
CA PRO A 186 -22.66 11.84 -33.23
C PRO A 186 -22.71 13.00 -32.23
N ILE A 187 -22.73 14.23 -32.75
CA ILE A 187 -22.82 15.50 -32.02
C ILE A 187 -24.29 15.91 -31.83
N SER A 188 -24.73 16.10 -30.59
CA SER A 188 -25.78 17.04 -30.11
C SER A 188 -26.08 16.66 -28.66
N VAL A 189 -25.80 17.49 -27.65
CA VAL A 189 -26.59 18.68 -27.30
C VAL A 189 -25.66 19.81 -26.82
N SER A 190 -25.68 20.92 -27.55
CA SER A 190 -25.16 22.22 -27.11
C SER A 190 -26.27 23.24 -27.33
N GLN A 191 -26.85 23.74 -26.24
CA GLN A 191 -27.69 24.93 -26.08
C GLN A 191 -28.32 24.76 -24.69
N SER A 192 -28.24 25.64 -23.72
CA SER A 192 -28.01 27.09 -23.61
C SER A 192 -27.76 27.30 -22.10
N LEU A 193 -26.81 28.12 -21.66
CA LEU A 193 -27.06 29.50 -21.26
C LEU A 193 -25.68 30.16 -21.04
N ILE A 194 -25.34 31.11 -21.91
CA ILE A 194 -24.39 32.19 -21.64
C ILE A 194 -25.24 33.37 -21.15
N LEU A 195 -24.77 34.05 -20.10
CA LEU A 195 -24.90 35.47 -19.69
C LEU A 195 -24.33 35.49 -18.24
N ASP A 196 -23.36 36.28 -17.81
CA ASP A 196 -22.84 37.59 -18.22
C ASP A 196 -21.51 37.85 -17.42
N PRO A 197 -20.43 38.45 -17.97
CA PRO A 197 -19.22 38.74 -17.21
C PRO A 197 -19.27 40.18 -16.69
N SER A 198 -19.50 40.36 -15.40
CA SER A 198 -19.23 41.63 -14.75
C SER A 198 -18.72 41.48 -13.31
N VAL A 199 -17.77 42.35 -13.01
CA VAL A 199 -17.22 42.74 -11.69
C VAL A 199 -15.97 41.98 -11.22
N ASN A 200 -14.84 42.54 -11.68
CA ASN A 200 -13.57 42.58 -10.98
C ASN A 200 -13.67 43.29 -9.61
N ASN A 201 -12.71 42.95 -8.75
CA ASN A 201 -12.24 43.61 -7.51
C ASN A 201 -12.85 43.13 -6.19
N LEU A 202 -12.01 42.43 -5.41
CA LEU A 202 -11.64 42.83 -4.04
C LEU A 202 -10.55 41.88 -3.49
N TYR A 203 -9.29 42.28 -3.63
CA TYR A 203 -8.22 41.87 -2.72
C TYR A 203 -8.17 42.89 -1.57
N PRO A 204 -8.13 42.49 -0.29
CA PRO A 204 -7.67 43.36 0.78
C PRO A 204 -6.14 43.26 0.90
N THR A 205 -5.50 44.39 0.71
CA THR A 205 -4.09 44.67 0.99
C THR A 205 -3.84 44.74 2.50
N LEU A 206 -2.71 44.20 2.95
CA LEU A 206 -2.18 44.43 4.29
C LEU A 206 -1.79 45.91 4.44
N ASN A 207 -2.33 46.57 5.47
CA ASN A 207 -1.91 47.90 5.88
C ASN A 207 -1.14 47.81 7.21
N LYS A 208 0.13 48.24 7.19
CA LYS A 208 0.95 48.56 8.36
C LYS A 208 0.70 50.03 8.71
N ASN A 209 0.39 50.34 9.97
CA ASN A 209 1.03 51.45 10.71
C ASN A 209 0.64 51.51 12.21
N ASN A 210 1.71 51.50 13.03
CA ASN A 210 1.97 51.94 14.41
C ASN A 210 1.07 53.06 15.03
N ASN A 211 0.65 52.96 16.30
CA ASN A 211 1.39 53.36 17.54
C ASN A 211 0.49 53.60 18.79
N ASN A 212 0.92 53.02 19.93
CA ASN A 212 0.91 53.49 21.35
C ASN A 212 -0.34 54.06 22.07
N ASN A 213 -0.79 53.40 23.17
CA ASN A 213 -0.41 53.70 24.57
C ASN A 213 -1.29 52.99 25.64
N ASN A 214 -0.61 52.36 26.61
CA ASN A 214 -0.89 52.04 28.03
C ASN A 214 -2.34 51.99 28.59
N ASN A 215 -2.69 50.86 29.22
CA ASN A 215 -2.84 50.75 30.69
C ASN A 215 -3.15 49.31 31.17
N ASN A 216 -2.62 48.99 32.35
CA ASN A 216 -2.69 47.73 33.09
C ASN A 216 -4.12 47.24 33.38
N ASN A 217 -4.36 45.93 33.28
CA ASN A 217 -4.78 45.05 34.40
C ASN A 217 -5.06 43.61 33.94
N ASN A 218 -4.46 42.65 34.66
CA ASN A 218 -4.73 41.21 34.78
C ASN A 218 -5.81 40.57 33.88
N ILE A 219 -5.42 39.55 33.12
CA ILE A 219 -6.10 38.24 32.98
C ILE A 219 -5.08 37.25 32.39
N THR A 220 -5.02 36.06 33.00
CA THR A 220 -4.29 34.86 32.58
C THR A 220 -4.65 34.45 31.14
N SER A 221 -3.67 34.17 30.28
CA SER A 221 -3.94 33.50 29.01
C SER A 221 -2.77 32.62 28.59
N ASP A 222 -3.05 31.33 28.58
CA ASP A 222 -2.25 30.25 28.02
C ASP A 222 -1.73 30.62 26.63
N SER A 223 -0.42 30.47 26.44
CA SER A 223 0.15 30.48 25.10
C SER A 223 -0.37 29.26 24.35
N LEU A 224 -1.39 29.47 23.52
CA LEU A 224 -1.85 28.51 22.53
C LEU A 224 -0.62 28.00 21.76
N SER A 225 -0.38 26.69 21.87
CA SER A 225 0.68 26.00 21.16
C SER A 225 0.57 26.27 19.65
N LEU A 226 1.70 26.33 18.94
CA LEU A 226 1.75 26.34 17.47
C LEU A 226 0.86 25.26 16.84
N ALA A 227 0.63 24.16 17.55
CA ALA A 227 -0.31 23.11 17.16
C ALA A 227 -1.77 23.59 17.11
N SER A 228 -2.20 24.42 18.06
CA SER A 228 -3.55 25.01 18.08
C SER A 228 -3.74 26.01 16.94
N LEU A 229 -2.70 26.79 16.63
CA LEU A 229 -2.73 27.74 15.52
C LEU A 229 -2.76 27.03 14.15
N LEU A 230 -2.05 25.89 14.02
CA LEU A 230 -2.10 25.06 12.81
C LEU A 230 -3.46 24.39 12.62
N LEU A 231 -4.11 23.97 13.72
CA LEU A 231 -5.43 23.36 13.67
C LEU A 231 -6.49 24.33 13.14
N GLU A 232 -6.43 25.61 13.52
CA GLU A 232 -7.33 26.66 13.01
C GLU A 232 -7.12 26.99 11.53
N THR A 233 -5.93 26.73 10.98
CA THR A 233 -5.63 26.95 9.55
C THR A 233 -6.04 25.79 8.64
N LEU A 234 -6.42 24.65 9.22
CA LEU A 234 -6.89 23.51 8.44
C LEU A 234 -8.35 23.68 8.02
N PRO A 235 -8.73 23.29 6.78
CA PRO A 235 -10.11 23.18 6.36
C PRO A 235 -10.98 22.43 7.39
N PRO A 236 -12.25 22.84 7.62
CA PRO A 236 -13.15 22.21 8.59
C PRO A 236 -13.29 20.68 8.41
N GLU A 237 -13.12 20.23 7.17
CA GLU A 237 -13.13 18.82 6.76
C GLU A 237 -11.90 18.04 7.28
N LEU A 238 -10.74 18.68 7.40
CA LEU A 238 -9.51 18.08 7.95
C LEU A 238 -9.47 18.15 9.49
N GLN A 239 -10.07 19.18 10.09
CA GLN A 239 -10.24 19.26 11.55
C GLN A 239 -11.10 18.11 12.09
N THR A 240 -12.20 17.77 11.40
CA THR A 240 -13.08 16.66 11.79
C THR A 240 -12.41 15.28 11.65
N ILE A 241 -11.46 15.14 10.72
CA ILE A 241 -10.69 13.90 10.53
C ILE A 241 -9.61 13.74 11.61
N LEU A 242 -8.88 14.81 11.95
CA LEU A 242 -7.92 14.82 13.07
C LEU A 242 -8.56 14.52 14.44
N LEU A 243 -9.82 14.93 14.61
CA LEU A 243 -10.63 14.60 15.79
C LEU A 243 -11.21 13.18 15.71
N SER A 244 -11.34 12.58 14.54
CA SER A 244 -11.84 11.19 14.38
C SER A 244 -10.80 10.12 14.70
N SER A 245 -9.50 10.45 14.56
CA SER A 245 -8.38 9.61 15.04
C SER A 245 -8.25 9.57 16.57
N THR A 246 -8.98 10.43 17.30
CA THR A 246 -9.01 10.40 18.78
C THR A 246 -10.03 9.44 19.38
N SER A 247 -10.83 8.75 18.57
CA SER A 247 -11.74 7.70 19.04
C SER A 247 -11.18 6.29 18.81
N SER A 248 -9.93 6.06 19.22
CA SER A 248 -9.52 4.71 19.62
C SER A 248 -10.25 4.40 20.92
N GLN A 249 -11.32 3.60 20.87
CA GLN A 249 -11.77 2.90 22.07
C GLN A 249 -10.65 1.91 22.41
N HIS A 250 -9.68 2.37 23.21
CA HIS A 250 -8.67 1.49 23.78
C HIS A 250 -9.40 0.30 24.42
N PRO A 251 -9.04 -0.95 24.12
CA PRO A 251 -9.43 -2.04 24.98
C PRO A 251 -9.01 -1.64 26.40
N LEU A 252 -9.97 -1.62 27.33
CA LEU A 252 -9.68 -1.48 28.75
C LEU A 252 -8.83 -2.70 29.15
N VAL A 253 -7.51 -2.62 28.94
CA VAL A 253 -6.58 -3.56 29.55
C VAL A 253 -6.55 -3.18 31.02
N THR A 254 -7.40 -3.86 31.78
CA THR A 254 -7.38 -3.84 33.23
C THR A 254 -5.99 -4.29 33.68
N CYS A 255 -5.18 -3.35 34.18
CA CYS A 255 -4.00 -3.66 34.97
C CYS A 255 -4.41 -4.47 36.19
N GLN A 256 -4.43 -5.79 36.07
CA GLN A 256 -4.35 -6.75 37.16
C GLN A 256 -4.27 -8.17 36.58
N ASN A 257 -3.05 -8.62 36.32
CA ASN A 257 -2.52 -9.97 36.57
C ASN A 257 -1.11 -10.06 35.98
N LYS A 258 -0.22 -10.87 36.57
CA LYS A 258 1.05 -11.24 35.91
C LYS A 258 0.69 -11.70 34.50
N GLN A 259 1.25 -11.06 33.48
CA GLN A 259 0.96 -11.40 32.10
C GLN A 259 1.49 -12.82 31.83
N THR A 260 0.60 -13.81 31.85
CA THR A 260 0.92 -15.22 31.58
C THR A 260 0.90 -15.53 30.08
N TYR A 261 0.42 -14.59 29.28
CA TYR A 261 0.26 -14.73 27.84
C TYR A 261 1.40 -14.04 27.09
N PHE A 262 1.86 -14.68 26.04
CA PHE A 262 2.90 -14.20 25.14
C PHE A 262 2.28 -14.06 23.73
N ARG A 263 2.35 -12.87 23.13
CA ARG A 263 1.82 -12.64 21.77
C ARG A 263 2.95 -12.50 20.76
N PHE A 264 2.92 -13.37 19.77
CA PHE A 264 3.84 -13.35 18.65
C PHE A 264 3.13 -12.82 17.39
N ALA A 265 3.82 -11.96 16.64
CA ALA A 265 3.35 -11.47 15.35
C ALA A 265 4.38 -11.66 14.23
N SER A 266 3.92 -11.77 13.00
CA SER A 266 4.72 -11.66 11.78
C SER A 266 4.22 -10.52 10.93
N TRP A 267 5.14 -9.73 10.36
CA TRP A 267 4.77 -8.63 9.48
C TRP A 267 5.82 -8.35 8.40
N ASN A 268 5.42 -8.53 7.14
CA ASN A 268 6.17 -7.98 6.01
C ASN A 268 5.90 -6.47 5.93
N LEU A 269 6.94 -5.66 6.13
CA LEU A 269 6.84 -4.21 6.16
C LEU A 269 7.14 -3.55 4.80
N GLN A 270 7.16 -4.31 3.70
CA GLN A 270 7.27 -3.82 2.31
C GLN A 270 8.40 -2.80 2.12
N GLN A 271 9.64 -3.28 1.96
CA GLN A 271 10.86 -2.48 1.86
C GLN A 271 11.00 -1.45 2.99
N LEU A 272 11.23 -1.91 4.21
CA LEU A 272 11.51 -1.06 5.36
C LEU A 272 12.91 -0.43 5.24
N THR A 273 13.02 0.66 4.50
CA THR A 273 14.25 1.45 4.33
C THR A 273 14.34 2.55 5.39
N ASN A 274 15.52 3.14 5.54
CA ASN A 274 15.74 4.28 6.43
C ASN A 274 14.81 5.46 6.08
N ASP A 275 14.63 5.76 4.79
CA ASP A 275 13.73 6.82 4.33
C ASP A 275 12.27 6.55 4.73
N LYS A 276 11.86 5.27 4.67
CA LYS A 276 10.50 4.85 5.06
C LYS A 276 10.28 5.03 6.56
N VAL A 277 11.21 4.57 7.40
CA VAL A 277 11.05 4.68 8.87
C VAL A 277 11.28 6.09 9.41
N GLN A 278 11.92 6.99 8.65
CA GLN A 278 12.02 8.40 9.01
C GLN A 278 10.66 9.12 8.99
N ASN A 279 9.69 8.61 8.23
CA ASN A 279 8.33 9.14 8.26
C ASN A 279 7.66 8.87 9.64
N PRO A 280 7.24 9.91 10.37
CA PRO A 280 6.61 9.72 11.68
C PRO A 280 5.28 8.97 11.61
N GLY A 281 4.51 9.09 10.51
CA GLY A 281 3.29 8.30 10.30
C GLY A 281 3.55 6.81 10.19
N VAL A 282 4.67 6.41 9.59
CA VAL A 282 5.10 5.00 9.53
C VAL A 282 5.41 4.48 10.93
N ARG A 283 6.22 5.22 11.71
CA ARG A 283 6.53 4.83 13.09
C ARG A 283 5.29 4.81 13.97
N GLU A 284 4.39 5.77 13.81
CA GLU A 284 3.12 5.85 14.53
C GLU A 284 2.30 4.58 14.31
N VAL A 285 2.04 4.20 13.06
CA VAL A 285 1.24 3.01 12.72
C VAL A 285 1.88 1.75 13.29
N ILE A 286 3.20 1.58 13.12
CA ILE A 286 3.90 0.38 13.60
C ILE A 286 3.83 0.30 15.13
N CYS A 287 4.23 1.36 15.83
CA CYS A 287 4.29 1.35 17.29
C CYS A 287 2.90 1.25 17.91
N ARG A 288 1.91 1.97 17.37
CA ARG A 288 0.52 1.83 17.82
C ARG A 288 0.01 0.42 17.61
N THR A 289 0.28 -0.22 16.47
CA THR A 289 -0.13 -1.62 16.23
C THR A 289 0.49 -2.55 17.27
N ILE A 290 1.77 -2.38 17.58
CA ILE A 290 2.48 -3.17 18.61
C ILE A 290 1.82 -3.00 19.98
N LEU A 291 1.51 -1.76 20.37
CA LEU A 291 0.92 -1.42 21.67
C LEU A 291 -0.57 -1.81 21.78
N GLU A 292 -1.36 -1.54 20.73
CA GLU A 292 -2.80 -1.86 20.65
C GLU A 292 -3.06 -3.37 20.81
N TYR A 293 -2.23 -4.18 20.18
CA TYR A 293 -2.36 -5.63 20.21
C TYR A 293 -1.50 -6.29 21.28
N ASN A 294 -0.77 -5.50 22.08
CA ASN A 294 0.09 -5.97 23.16
C ASN A 294 1.04 -7.08 22.69
N PHE A 295 1.70 -6.86 21.56
CA PHE A 295 2.69 -7.80 21.04
C PHE A 295 3.90 -7.87 21.94
N SER A 296 4.50 -9.06 22.02
CA SER A 296 5.66 -9.35 22.86
C SER A 296 6.92 -9.57 22.01
N LEU A 297 6.73 -10.20 20.85
CA LEU A 297 7.77 -10.50 19.87
C LEU A 297 7.15 -10.37 18.47
N ILE A 298 7.83 -9.68 17.57
CA ILE A 298 7.41 -9.51 16.18
C ILE A 298 8.56 -9.94 15.26
N GLY A 299 8.29 -10.86 14.34
CA GLY A 299 9.17 -11.17 13.23
C GLY A 299 8.88 -10.31 12.01
N ILE A 300 9.90 -9.65 11.47
CA ILE A 300 9.78 -8.68 10.39
C ILE A 300 10.44 -9.20 9.12
N GLN A 301 9.76 -9.03 7.98
CA GLN A 301 10.29 -9.30 6.63
C GLN A 301 10.49 -7.99 5.83
N GLU A 302 11.26 -8.09 4.75
CA GLU A 302 11.58 -6.99 3.83
C GLU A 302 12.25 -5.77 4.46
N ILE A 303 13.20 -6.00 5.37
CA ILE A 303 14.03 -4.91 5.87
C ILE A 303 15.04 -4.52 4.79
N GLY A 304 15.02 -3.25 4.35
CA GLY A 304 15.89 -2.74 3.30
C GLY A 304 17.23 -2.19 3.82
N ASN A 305 17.23 -1.67 5.04
CA ASN A 305 18.43 -1.16 5.72
C ASN A 305 18.55 -1.78 7.10
N LYS A 306 19.76 -2.20 7.49
CA LYS A 306 19.99 -2.96 8.72
C LYS A 306 19.55 -2.20 9.97
N GLU A 307 19.69 -0.88 9.94
CA GLU A 307 19.40 0.05 11.03
C GLU A 307 17.94 0.53 11.06
N ALA A 308 17.09 0.12 10.12
CA ALA A 308 15.72 0.63 10.03
C ALA A 308 14.87 0.30 11.28
N LEU A 309 15.12 -0.86 11.90
CA LEU A 309 14.43 -1.25 13.13
C LEU A 309 14.82 -0.36 14.32
N ASP A 310 16.04 0.18 14.35
CA ASP A 310 16.52 1.01 15.46
C ASP A 310 15.65 2.27 15.64
N TYR A 311 15.13 2.83 14.54
CA TYR A 311 14.20 3.97 14.59
C TYR A 311 12.86 3.61 15.24
N ILE A 312 12.39 2.38 15.06
CA ILE A 312 11.14 1.89 15.67
C ILE A 312 11.38 1.62 17.17
N ILE A 313 12.51 1.00 17.51
CA ILE A 313 12.91 0.75 18.89
C ILE A 313 13.08 2.06 19.68
N GLU A 314 13.72 3.07 19.08
CA GLU A 314 13.89 4.38 19.69
C GLU A 314 12.52 5.02 19.98
N GLU A 315 11.57 4.95 19.05
CA GLU A 315 10.23 5.49 19.26
C GLU A 315 9.43 4.71 20.33
N LEU A 316 9.59 3.38 20.43
CA LEU A 316 8.93 2.57 21.46
C LEU A 316 9.48 2.84 22.86
N ASN A 317 10.80 3.03 23.00
CA ASN A 317 11.47 3.28 24.27
C ASN A 317 11.44 4.76 24.69
N HIS A 318 11.49 5.67 23.72
CA HIS A 318 11.60 7.12 23.89
C HIS A 318 10.59 7.84 22.98
N PRO A 319 9.28 7.71 23.24
CA PRO A 319 8.25 8.18 22.33
C PRO A 319 8.26 9.69 22.16
N THR A 320 8.31 10.11 20.89
CA THR A 320 8.25 11.49 20.43
C THR A 320 6.92 11.82 19.78
N ILE A 321 6.25 10.83 19.18
CA ILE A 321 4.97 10.96 18.51
C ILE A 321 3.84 11.04 19.56
N PRO A 322 2.96 12.05 19.52
CA PRO A 322 1.95 12.28 20.56
C PRO A 322 1.09 11.05 20.90
N LEU A 323 0.60 10.32 19.88
CA LEU A 323 -0.26 9.16 20.08
C LEU A 323 0.46 7.96 20.74
N ILE A 324 1.78 7.88 20.64
CA ILE A 324 2.59 6.85 21.33
C ILE A 324 2.96 7.36 22.72
N LYS A 325 3.35 8.64 22.82
CA LYS A 325 3.77 9.27 24.06
C LYS A 325 2.67 9.28 25.13
N ASP A 326 1.43 9.53 24.72
CA ASP A 326 0.27 9.59 25.60
C ASP A 326 -0.45 8.23 25.75
N TRP A 327 0.17 7.14 25.28
CA TRP A 327 -0.45 5.81 25.30
C TRP A 327 -0.72 5.32 26.73
N PRO A 328 -1.98 4.98 27.08
CA PRO A 328 -2.35 4.65 28.46
C PRO A 328 -1.79 3.31 28.93
N ASN A 329 -1.50 3.21 30.24
CA ASN A 329 -1.20 1.98 30.99
C ASN A 329 0.03 1.16 30.58
N HIS A 330 1.05 1.71 29.92
CA HIS A 330 2.28 0.95 29.70
C HIS A 330 3.42 1.35 30.63
N HIS A 331 3.99 0.33 31.28
CA HIS A 331 5.45 0.28 31.39
C HIS A 331 5.97 0.38 29.95
N HIS A 332 6.67 1.46 29.62
CA HIS A 332 7.47 1.48 28.40
C HIS A 332 8.43 0.30 28.55
N GLY A 333 8.09 -0.81 27.90
CA GLY A 333 8.86 -2.04 27.95
C GLY A 333 10.31 -1.77 27.58
N LYS A 334 11.17 -2.74 27.79
CA LYS A 334 12.56 -2.62 27.34
C LYS A 334 12.65 -3.20 25.95
N TRP A 335 12.24 -2.42 24.95
CA TRP A 335 12.22 -2.88 23.57
C TRP A 335 13.62 -2.92 22.98
N THR A 336 13.89 -3.95 22.19
CA THR A 336 15.12 -4.13 21.43
C THR A 336 14.83 -4.82 20.12
N CYS A 337 15.81 -4.87 19.22
CA CYS A 337 15.71 -5.59 17.97
C CYS A 337 16.96 -6.39 17.63
N ILE A 338 16.81 -7.34 16.72
CA ILE A 338 17.93 -7.99 16.06
C ILE A 338 17.65 -8.11 14.56
N THR A 339 18.62 -7.71 13.75
CA THR A 339 18.57 -7.80 12.29
C THR A 339 19.61 -8.80 11.80
N SER A 340 19.24 -9.64 10.82
CA SER A 340 20.14 -10.61 10.21
C SER A 340 21.28 -9.92 9.44
N ASP A 341 22.25 -10.71 8.97
CA ASP A 341 23.04 -10.31 7.81
C ASP A 341 22.17 -10.33 6.54
N VAL A 342 22.74 -10.01 5.38
CA VAL A 342 21.98 -10.00 4.11
C VAL A 342 21.38 -11.38 3.86
N SER A 343 20.05 -11.47 3.93
CA SER A 343 19.30 -12.70 3.66
C SER A 343 19.21 -12.96 2.16
N GLY A 344 18.96 -11.94 1.36
CA GLY A 344 18.86 -12.04 -0.09
C GLY A 344 18.94 -10.70 -0.82
N ARG A 345 18.60 -10.69 -2.12
CA ARG A 345 18.55 -9.48 -2.95
C ARG A 345 17.12 -9.01 -3.16
N MET A 346 16.89 -7.71 -3.09
CA MET A 346 15.68 -7.03 -3.56
C MET A 346 15.97 -6.28 -4.88
N PHE A 347 14.92 -5.71 -5.50
CA PHE A 347 14.98 -5.05 -6.82
C PHE A 347 16.16 -4.05 -6.96
N GLN A 348 16.52 -3.34 -5.87
CA GLN A 348 17.60 -2.36 -5.85
C GLN A 348 18.40 -2.35 -4.53
N GLY A 349 18.59 -3.53 -3.91
CA GLY A 349 19.27 -3.56 -2.61
C GLY A 349 19.43 -4.94 -2.00
N SER A 350 19.85 -4.94 -0.75
CA SER A 350 19.91 -6.12 0.10
C SER A 350 18.65 -6.21 0.94
N GLU A 351 18.15 -7.42 1.12
CA GLU A 351 17.09 -7.68 2.08
C GLU A 351 17.64 -8.33 3.34
N TYR A 352 17.15 -7.84 4.47
CA TYR A 352 17.39 -8.37 5.81
C TYR A 352 16.06 -8.88 6.41
N LEU A 353 16.19 -9.79 7.36
CA LEU A 353 15.10 -10.26 8.20
C LEU A 353 15.40 -9.85 9.64
N GLY A 354 14.38 -9.65 10.47
CA GLY A 354 14.62 -9.17 11.81
C GLY A 354 13.52 -9.49 12.79
N PHE A 355 13.77 -9.12 14.04
CA PHE A 355 12.83 -9.25 15.15
C PHE A 355 12.83 -7.99 16.00
N ILE A 356 11.65 -7.61 16.51
CA ILE A 356 11.44 -6.62 17.57
C ILE A 356 10.87 -7.37 18.78
N TYR A 357 11.37 -7.11 19.99
CA TYR A 357 10.87 -7.77 21.20
C TYR A 357 11.08 -6.94 22.46
N ASP A 358 10.24 -7.22 23.46
CA ASP A 358 10.32 -6.60 24.79
C ASP A 358 11.09 -7.51 25.76
N GLU A 359 12.30 -7.10 26.16
CA GLU A 359 13.11 -7.83 27.15
C GLU A 359 12.52 -7.75 28.56
N SER A 360 11.73 -6.72 28.86
CA SER A 360 11.22 -6.48 30.22
C SER A 360 10.24 -7.54 30.70
N ILE A 361 9.62 -8.25 29.76
CA ILE A 361 8.73 -9.39 30.01
C ILE A 361 9.50 -10.73 30.00
N GLY A 362 10.83 -10.74 30.02
CA GLY A 362 11.59 -11.99 30.13
C GLY A 362 11.73 -12.78 28.82
N ILE A 363 11.76 -12.07 27.69
CA ILE A 363 12.23 -12.61 26.41
C ILE A 363 13.73 -12.36 26.30
N GLU A 364 14.50 -13.42 26.17
CA GLU A 364 15.96 -13.38 26.06
C GLU A 364 16.42 -14.04 24.77
N LEU A 365 17.19 -13.31 23.97
CA LEU A 365 17.85 -13.86 22.78
C LEU A 365 18.97 -14.82 23.18
N LYS A 366 18.92 -16.08 22.71
CA LYS A 366 19.98 -17.08 22.91
C LYS A 366 20.89 -17.23 21.70
N LYS A 367 20.31 -17.28 20.52
CA LYS A 367 21.06 -17.48 19.27
C LYS A 367 20.31 -16.86 18.10
N ALA A 368 21.04 -16.33 17.13
CA ALA A 368 20.51 -15.91 15.86
C ALA A 368 21.50 -16.22 14.73
N SER A 369 21.03 -16.75 13.61
CA SER A 369 21.87 -17.02 12.45
C SER A 369 21.06 -17.18 11.17
N LEU A 370 21.64 -16.83 10.03
CA LEU A 370 21.09 -17.26 8.74
C LEU A 370 21.42 -18.74 8.49
N LEU A 371 20.46 -19.50 8.00
CA LEU A 371 20.69 -20.89 7.61
C LEU A 371 21.44 -20.94 6.27
N PRO A 372 22.47 -21.80 6.13
CA PRO A 372 23.38 -21.81 4.97
C PRO A 372 22.77 -22.49 3.72
N PHE A 373 21.49 -22.25 3.43
CA PHE A 373 20.76 -22.89 2.33
C PHE A 373 20.83 -22.10 1.01
N LYS A 374 22.01 -21.57 0.65
CA LYS A 374 22.22 -20.69 -0.52
C LYS A 374 21.81 -21.31 -1.88
N ASN A 375 21.69 -22.63 -1.95
CA ASN A 375 21.28 -23.35 -3.17
C ASN A 375 19.78 -23.69 -3.21
N TYR A 376 19.05 -23.42 -2.13
CA TYR A 376 17.66 -23.83 -1.96
C TYR A 376 16.71 -22.64 -1.76
N PHE A 377 17.21 -21.54 -1.21
CA PHE A 377 16.46 -20.30 -1.05
C PHE A 377 17.24 -19.13 -1.66
N THR A 378 16.56 -18.27 -2.42
CA THR A 378 17.10 -16.97 -2.87
C THR A 378 17.36 -16.06 -1.66
N ARG A 379 16.53 -16.19 -0.62
CA ARG A 379 16.63 -15.47 0.65
C ARG A 379 16.85 -16.48 1.77
N SER A 380 18.03 -16.45 2.39
CA SER A 380 18.38 -17.43 3.42
C SER A 380 17.46 -17.30 4.63
N PRO A 381 16.83 -18.40 5.11
CA PRO A 381 16.00 -18.38 6.32
C PRO A 381 16.76 -17.83 7.51
N TYR A 382 16.10 -17.02 8.34
CA TYR A 382 16.68 -16.48 9.56
C TYR A 382 16.13 -17.22 10.77
N ILE A 383 17.00 -18.00 11.42
CA ILE A 383 16.65 -18.76 12.62
C ILE A 383 17.08 -17.98 13.87
N VAL A 384 16.16 -17.84 14.81
CA VAL A 384 16.39 -17.15 16.08
C VAL A 384 15.80 -17.99 17.22
N ILE A 385 16.59 -18.18 18.26
CA ILE A 385 16.22 -18.92 19.46
C ILE A 385 16.02 -17.91 20.58
N PHE A 386 14.80 -17.88 21.11
CA PHE A 386 14.44 -17.06 22.27
C PHE A 386 14.12 -17.96 23.45
N ARG A 387 14.62 -17.58 24.62
CA ARG A 387 14.15 -18.09 25.90
C ARG A 387 13.08 -17.14 26.43
N ILE A 388 11.87 -17.64 26.69
CA ILE A 388 10.71 -16.88 27.12
C ILE A 388 10.34 -17.30 28.54
N TYR A 389 10.18 -16.31 29.43
CA TYR A 389 9.86 -16.48 30.86
C TYR A 389 10.79 -17.45 31.60
N ASP A 390 12.07 -17.49 31.21
CA ASP A 390 13.13 -18.39 31.74
C ASP A 390 12.82 -19.90 31.66
N LYS A 391 11.68 -20.30 31.08
CA LYS A 391 11.14 -21.66 31.11
C LYS A 391 11.06 -22.29 29.73
N TYR A 392 10.67 -21.52 28.72
CA TYR A 392 10.39 -22.03 27.38
C TYR A 392 11.45 -21.57 26.40
N GLU A 393 12.03 -22.50 25.65
CA GLU A 393 12.86 -22.18 24.51
C GLU A 393 12.04 -22.37 23.23
N PHE A 394 11.96 -21.29 22.45
CA PHE A 394 11.27 -21.25 21.16
C PHE A 394 12.26 -21.02 20.04
N VAL A 395 12.07 -21.75 18.95
CA VAL A 395 12.81 -21.61 17.71
C VAL A 395 11.93 -20.93 16.68
N PHE A 396 12.28 -19.71 16.33
CA PHE A 396 11.60 -18.89 15.34
C PHE A 396 12.36 -18.95 14.02
N VAL A 397 11.67 -19.35 12.96
CA VAL A 397 12.23 -19.41 11.60
C VAL A 397 11.49 -18.42 10.72
N ASN A 398 12.14 -17.28 10.50
CA ASN A 398 11.64 -16.19 9.70
C ASN A 398 11.98 -16.45 8.22
N LEU A 399 10.95 -16.48 7.37
CA LEU A 399 11.03 -16.76 5.94
C LEU A 399 10.43 -15.62 5.12
N HIS A 400 11.04 -15.37 3.98
CA HIS A 400 10.42 -14.64 2.88
C HIS A 400 10.75 -15.40 1.60
N LEU A 401 9.75 -16.00 0.97
CA LEU A 401 9.94 -16.78 -0.25
C LEU A 401 9.71 -15.89 -1.46
N LYS A 402 10.44 -16.15 -2.54
CA LYS A 402 10.28 -15.41 -3.79
C LYS A 402 8.96 -15.78 -4.47
N ALA A 403 8.19 -14.78 -4.89
CA ALA A 403 7.01 -14.99 -5.72
C ALA A 403 7.37 -15.76 -7.02
N ARG A 404 6.56 -16.77 -7.35
CA ARG A 404 6.69 -17.51 -8.62
C ARG A 404 6.46 -16.55 -9.78
N ARG A 405 7.48 -16.36 -10.64
CA ARG A 405 7.30 -15.67 -11.92
C ARG A 405 6.83 -16.69 -12.95
N PHE A 406 5.75 -16.39 -13.65
CA PHE A 406 5.32 -17.16 -14.83
C PHE A 406 6.19 -16.80 -16.06
N ASP A 407 7.51 -16.93 -15.95
CA ASP A 407 8.42 -16.75 -17.10
C ASP A 407 8.83 -18.14 -17.63
N GLU A 408 8.44 -18.47 -18.87
CA GLU A 408 8.64 -19.78 -19.53
C GLU A 408 10.12 -20.15 -19.82
N ASN A 409 11.09 -19.36 -19.33
CA ASN A 409 12.53 -19.56 -19.56
C ASN A 409 13.29 -19.82 -18.24
N GLU A 410 12.83 -20.78 -17.46
CA GLU A 410 13.51 -21.17 -16.23
C GLU A 410 14.77 -22.02 -16.52
N ASN A 411 15.93 -21.47 -16.16
CA ASN A 411 17.13 -22.26 -15.90
C ASN A 411 16.82 -23.21 -14.72
N GLU A 412 17.28 -24.46 -14.79
CA GLU A 412 17.12 -25.57 -13.81
C GLU A 412 17.42 -25.26 -12.31
N ARG A 413 17.82 -24.03 -11.97
CA ARG A 413 18.07 -23.55 -10.60
C ARG A 413 16.83 -22.99 -9.89
N THR A 414 15.73 -22.68 -10.60
CA THR A 414 14.40 -22.47 -10.00
C THR A 414 13.79 -23.81 -9.60
N LYS A 415 14.50 -24.52 -8.70
CA LYS A 415 13.80 -25.45 -7.83
C LYS A 415 12.94 -24.57 -6.94
N ASP A 416 11.64 -24.67 -7.15
CA ASP A 416 10.57 -24.05 -6.38
C ASP A 416 10.99 -23.89 -4.90
N GLU A 417 11.21 -22.65 -4.43
CA GLU A 417 11.66 -22.42 -3.04
C GLU A 417 10.68 -23.01 -2.02
N ALA A 418 9.43 -23.18 -2.44
CA ALA A 418 8.41 -23.88 -1.69
C ALA A 418 8.72 -25.38 -1.52
N LEU A 419 9.36 -26.06 -2.48
CA LEU A 419 9.92 -27.40 -2.30
C LEU A 419 11.06 -27.39 -1.28
N SER A 420 11.81 -26.30 -1.14
CA SER A 420 12.88 -26.17 -0.14
C SER A 420 12.37 -26.08 1.30
N ILE A 421 11.08 -25.79 1.50
CA ILE A 421 10.42 -25.89 2.82
C ILE A 421 10.48 -27.32 3.34
N SER A 422 10.36 -28.33 2.45
CA SER A 422 10.48 -29.73 2.86
C SER A 422 11.86 -30.06 3.42
N ILE A 423 12.92 -29.51 2.81
CA ILE A 423 14.31 -29.68 3.23
C ILE A 423 14.56 -28.96 4.55
N LEU A 424 13.99 -27.76 4.70
CA LEU A 424 14.03 -27.03 5.97
C LEU A 424 13.36 -27.83 7.08
N ALA A 425 12.16 -28.37 6.83
CA ALA A 425 11.42 -29.17 7.80
C ALA A 425 12.16 -30.45 8.19
N GLU A 426 12.83 -31.10 7.24
CA GLU A 426 13.68 -32.27 7.48
C GLU A 426 14.90 -31.92 8.32
N ALA A 427 15.66 -30.89 7.91
CA ALA A 427 16.84 -30.45 8.63
C ALA A 427 16.53 -30.04 10.07
N MET A 428 15.40 -29.36 10.30
CA MET A 428 14.99 -28.95 11.64
C MET A 428 14.62 -30.12 12.54
N ASN A 429 13.96 -31.14 12.00
CA ASN A 429 13.58 -32.32 12.77
C ASN A 429 14.79 -33.15 13.24
N ASP A 430 15.88 -33.13 12.47
CA ASP A 430 17.09 -33.93 12.75
C ASP A 430 18.12 -33.19 13.64
N THR A 431 18.10 -31.86 13.65
CA THR A 431 19.13 -31.05 14.34
C THR A 431 18.67 -30.40 15.64
N VAL A 432 17.36 -30.31 15.86
CA VAL A 432 16.79 -29.54 16.97
C VAL A 432 16.03 -30.49 17.89
N GLU A 433 16.63 -30.90 19.01
CA GLU A 433 15.92 -31.58 20.12
C GLU A 433 14.85 -30.67 20.81
N GLN A 434 14.66 -29.45 20.29
CA GLN A 434 13.82 -28.41 20.88
C GLN A 434 12.42 -28.44 20.28
N LYS A 435 11.44 -28.33 21.18
CA LYS A 435 10.06 -28.73 20.92
C LYS A 435 9.20 -27.63 20.31
N HIS A 436 9.41 -26.36 20.67
CA HIS A 436 8.52 -25.26 20.29
C HIS A 436 9.04 -24.52 19.06
N ILE A 437 8.71 -25.02 17.87
CA ILE A 437 9.15 -24.45 16.60
C ILE A 437 8.01 -23.63 15.98
N VAL A 438 8.35 -22.41 15.54
CA VAL A 438 7.46 -21.48 14.85
C VAL A 438 8.09 -21.07 13.53
N ILE A 439 7.52 -21.53 12.41
CA ILE A 439 7.96 -21.17 11.05
C ILE A 439 6.96 -20.16 10.49
N PHE A 440 7.41 -18.99 10.04
CA PHE A 440 6.51 -17.91 9.69
C PHE A 440 7.08 -16.97 8.65
N GLY A 441 6.21 -16.12 8.10
CA GLY A 441 6.57 -15.00 7.24
C GLY A 441 5.74 -14.98 5.96
N ASP A 442 6.26 -14.32 4.93
CA ASP A 442 5.64 -14.25 3.60
C ASP A 442 6.11 -15.43 2.74
N PHE A 443 5.21 -16.37 2.51
CA PHE A 443 5.50 -17.56 1.71
C PHE A 443 5.22 -17.34 0.23
N ASN A 444 4.54 -16.25 -0.17
CA ASN A 444 4.08 -16.02 -1.55
C ASN A 444 3.23 -17.14 -2.18
N ILE A 445 2.79 -18.12 -1.38
CA ILE A 445 1.94 -19.24 -1.77
C ILE A 445 0.92 -19.53 -0.68
N LEU A 446 -0.24 -20.08 -1.06
CA LEU A 446 -1.31 -20.41 -0.12
C LEU A 446 -0.87 -21.53 0.85
N PRO A 447 -1.27 -21.49 2.13
CA PRO A 447 -0.91 -22.52 3.11
C PRO A 447 -1.47 -23.91 2.79
N THR A 448 -2.46 -24.00 1.91
CA THR A 448 -3.05 -25.26 1.42
C THR A 448 -2.31 -25.86 0.21
N ALA A 449 -1.26 -25.20 -0.28
CA ALA A 449 -0.50 -25.68 -1.42
C ALA A 449 0.28 -26.96 -1.07
N SER A 450 0.44 -27.84 -2.06
CA SER A 450 1.10 -29.15 -1.94
C SER A 450 2.54 -29.10 -1.42
N GLU A 451 3.18 -27.96 -1.59
CA GLU A 451 4.55 -27.66 -1.20
C GLU A 451 4.73 -27.68 0.32
N PHE A 452 3.65 -27.43 1.06
CA PHE A 452 3.61 -27.55 2.52
C PHE A 452 3.30 -28.98 3.01
N ASN A 453 3.07 -29.96 2.13
CA ASN A 453 2.76 -31.33 2.54
C ASN A 453 3.82 -31.93 3.47
N ALA A 454 5.09 -31.58 3.27
CA ALA A 454 6.19 -32.06 4.12
C ALA A 454 6.10 -31.55 5.57
N LEU A 455 5.58 -30.33 5.78
CA LEU A 455 5.27 -29.79 7.11
C LEU A 455 4.07 -30.52 7.72
N VAL A 456 2.99 -30.68 6.94
CA VAL A 456 1.77 -31.38 7.40
C VAL A 456 2.05 -32.83 7.79
N GLN A 457 2.85 -33.56 6.99
CA GLN A 457 3.28 -34.93 7.30
C GLN A 457 4.09 -35.04 8.60
N ARG A 458 4.71 -33.94 9.03
CA ARG A 458 5.45 -33.81 10.29
C ARG A 458 4.60 -33.17 11.40
N ASN A 459 3.27 -33.16 11.24
CA ASN A 459 2.31 -32.61 12.19
C ASN A 459 2.42 -31.10 12.45
N TYR A 460 3.04 -30.35 11.55
CA TYR A 460 2.93 -28.90 11.60
C TYR A 460 1.53 -28.47 11.14
N SER A 461 1.00 -27.43 11.77
CA SER A 461 -0.25 -26.81 11.32
C SER A 461 -0.12 -25.31 11.20
N TYR A 462 -0.67 -24.77 10.12
CA TYR A 462 -0.77 -23.34 9.89
C TYR A 462 -1.95 -22.73 10.66
N VAL A 463 -1.82 -21.47 11.03
CA VAL A 463 -2.74 -20.76 11.93
C VAL A 463 -3.70 -19.87 11.14
N ILE A 464 -3.20 -19.14 10.14
CA ILE A 464 -3.96 -18.09 9.47
C ILE A 464 -4.75 -18.64 8.29
N LYS A 465 -6.06 -18.35 8.28
CA LYS A 465 -7.01 -18.79 7.23
C LYS A 465 -7.67 -17.62 6.49
N GLN A 466 -7.48 -16.41 6.98
CA GLN A 466 -8.02 -15.17 6.42
C GLN A 466 -7.04 -14.62 5.39
N ASN A 467 -7.51 -13.75 4.48
CA ASN A 467 -6.59 -13.02 3.61
C ASN A 467 -5.55 -12.27 4.46
N THR A 468 -4.34 -12.06 3.94
CA THR A 468 -3.23 -11.39 4.62
C THR A 468 -2.71 -10.19 3.86
N ASN A 469 -3.09 -10.01 2.59
CA ASN A 469 -2.83 -8.76 1.88
C ASN A 469 -3.90 -7.69 2.18
N ILE A 470 -3.55 -6.43 1.92
CA ILE A 470 -4.42 -5.27 2.07
C ILE A 470 -4.08 -4.20 1.02
N SER A 471 -5.10 -3.48 0.57
CA SER A 471 -4.92 -2.25 -0.19
C SER A 471 -6.06 -1.30 0.10
N ILE A 472 -5.88 -0.01 -0.20
CA ILE A 472 -6.93 1.01 -0.04
C ILE A 472 -8.17 0.65 -0.88
N LYS A 473 -7.97 0.08 -2.07
CA LYS A 473 -9.06 -0.32 -2.97
C LYS A 473 -9.73 -1.63 -2.54
N THR A 474 -8.98 -2.52 -1.91
CA THR A 474 -9.45 -3.84 -1.45
C THR A 474 -9.04 -4.07 0.00
N PRO A 475 -9.73 -3.44 0.98
CA PRO A 475 -9.36 -3.54 2.40
C PRO A 475 -9.49 -4.94 2.99
N GLN A 476 -10.33 -5.79 2.37
CA GLN A 476 -10.53 -7.19 2.79
C GLN A 476 -9.47 -8.15 2.25
N GLY A 477 -8.55 -7.67 1.40
CA GLY A 477 -7.57 -8.51 0.73
C GLY A 477 -8.19 -9.51 -0.25
N SER A 478 -7.34 -10.37 -0.79
CA SER A 478 -7.66 -11.40 -1.79
C SER A 478 -6.84 -12.67 -1.65
N THR A 479 -5.72 -12.66 -0.91
CA THR A 479 -4.77 -13.76 -0.82
C THR A 479 -4.33 -13.96 0.63
N CYS A 480 -4.01 -15.20 1.00
CA CYS A 480 -3.44 -15.59 2.31
C CYS A 480 -2.05 -16.18 2.05
N ILE A 481 -1.06 -15.31 1.89
CA ILE A 481 0.32 -15.70 1.56
C ILE A 481 1.27 -15.58 2.74
N ASP A 482 0.87 -14.85 3.78
CA ASP A 482 1.57 -14.78 5.05
C ASP A 482 1.00 -15.84 6.00
N ASN A 483 1.85 -16.55 6.74
CA ASN A 483 1.36 -17.51 7.73
C ASN A 483 2.31 -17.74 8.91
N ILE A 484 1.78 -18.47 9.90
CA ILE A 484 2.50 -18.99 11.05
C ILE A 484 2.21 -20.49 11.12
N TRP A 485 3.24 -21.31 11.03
CA TRP A 485 3.23 -22.75 11.14
C TRP A 485 3.85 -23.17 12.47
N LEU A 486 3.17 -24.04 13.19
CA LEU A 486 3.57 -24.47 14.53
C LEU A 486 3.90 -25.95 14.55
N SER A 487 4.96 -26.33 15.27
CA SER A 487 5.15 -27.71 15.70
C SER A 487 4.02 -28.15 16.66
N THR A 488 3.92 -29.45 16.89
CA THR A 488 2.90 -30.02 17.80
C THR A 488 3.01 -29.42 19.20
N GLU A 489 4.23 -29.24 19.70
CA GLU A 489 4.48 -28.76 21.05
C GLU A 489 4.30 -27.24 21.15
N ALA A 490 4.69 -26.47 20.14
CA ALA A 490 4.36 -25.04 20.09
C ALA A 490 2.83 -24.83 20.09
N LYS A 491 2.12 -25.62 19.28
CA LYS A 491 0.65 -25.57 19.19
C LYS A 491 -0.03 -25.87 20.52
N ALA A 492 0.51 -26.82 21.29
CA ALA A 492 -0.03 -27.19 22.61
C ALA A 492 0.00 -26.05 23.64
N LEU A 493 0.80 -25.01 23.39
CA LEU A 493 0.90 -23.82 24.25
C LEU A 493 0.05 -22.64 23.74
N THR A 494 -0.74 -22.81 22.68
CA THR A 494 -1.56 -21.71 22.13
C THR A 494 -2.90 -21.56 22.84
N THR A 495 -3.44 -20.34 22.92
CA THR A 495 -4.81 -20.09 23.41
C THR A 495 -5.86 -20.24 22.31
N GLU A 496 -5.46 -20.67 21.11
CA GLU A 496 -6.22 -20.60 19.85
C GLU A 496 -6.55 -19.16 19.38
N ASN A 497 -6.28 -18.13 20.18
CA ASN A 497 -6.42 -16.74 19.76
C ASN A 497 -5.34 -16.40 18.73
N SER A 498 -5.80 -16.04 17.54
CA SER A 498 -4.96 -15.65 16.41
C SER A 498 -5.77 -14.80 15.44
N GLY A 499 -5.11 -14.05 14.57
CA GLY A 499 -5.82 -13.24 13.60
C GLY A 499 -4.95 -12.45 12.65
N VAL A 500 -5.64 -11.71 11.79
CA VAL A 500 -5.06 -10.76 10.84
C VAL A 500 -5.52 -9.37 11.23
N ILE A 501 -4.57 -8.46 11.45
CA ILE A 501 -4.87 -7.05 11.76
C ILE A 501 -5.13 -6.31 10.45
N ARG A 502 -6.26 -5.61 10.38
CA ARG A 502 -6.66 -4.84 9.19
C ARG A 502 -6.98 -3.39 9.48
N ASP A 503 -7.24 -3.07 10.74
CA ASP A 503 -7.61 -1.75 11.20
C ASP A 503 -6.36 -0.93 11.57
N ASN A 504 -6.46 0.40 11.47
CA ASN A 504 -5.40 1.34 11.87
C ASN A 504 -4.03 1.15 11.19
N LEU A 505 -3.97 0.49 10.04
CA LEU A 505 -2.73 0.28 9.26
C LEU A 505 -2.38 1.45 8.33
N THR A 506 -3.18 2.53 8.36
CA THR A 506 -2.98 3.74 7.57
C THR A 506 -2.69 4.94 8.44
N SER A 507 -2.01 5.93 7.88
CA SER A 507 -1.85 7.24 8.52
C SER A 507 -1.93 8.35 7.49
N MET A 508 -2.54 9.48 7.87
CA MET A 508 -2.59 10.69 7.04
C MET A 508 -1.20 11.24 6.71
N TRP A 509 -0.16 10.81 7.41
CA TRP A 509 1.21 11.23 7.14
C TRP A 509 1.97 10.24 6.25
N ILE A 510 1.33 9.14 5.84
CA ILE A 510 1.89 8.18 4.88
C ILE A 510 1.33 8.51 3.49
N PRO A 511 2.17 8.62 2.44
CA PRO A 511 1.71 8.78 1.07
C PRO A 511 0.94 7.56 0.54
N ALA A 512 -0.12 7.82 -0.22
CA ALA A 512 -0.96 6.87 -0.95
C ALA A 512 -1.05 7.31 -2.42
N GLY A 513 0.05 7.14 -3.17
CA GLY A 513 0.19 7.79 -4.48
C GLY A 513 0.05 9.30 -4.32
N TRP A 514 -0.91 9.92 -5.02
CA TRP A 514 -1.22 11.36 -4.92
C TRP A 514 -1.97 11.81 -3.68
N THR A 515 -2.37 10.89 -2.83
CA THR A 515 -3.19 11.20 -1.66
C THR A 515 -2.42 10.93 -0.39
N TRP A 516 -2.85 11.55 0.69
CA TRP A 516 -2.41 11.23 2.04
C TRP A 516 -3.32 10.14 2.62
N GLY A 517 -2.85 9.38 3.62
CA GLY A 517 -3.63 8.28 4.20
C GLY A 517 -3.20 6.90 3.73
N GLY A 518 -1.93 6.74 3.34
CA GLY A 518 -1.38 5.49 2.85
C GLY A 518 -1.20 4.41 3.90
N LEU A 519 -1.08 3.18 3.40
CA LEU A 519 -0.77 2.00 4.19
C LEU A 519 0.72 1.96 4.50
N VAL A 520 1.07 1.48 5.68
CA VAL A 520 2.47 1.20 6.00
C VAL A 520 3.02 0.02 5.18
N SER A 521 2.17 -0.94 4.82
CA SER A 521 2.51 -2.13 4.03
C SER A 521 1.26 -2.65 3.31
N ASP A 522 1.44 -3.31 2.17
CA ASP A 522 0.40 -4.10 1.49
C ASP A 522 0.19 -5.49 2.12
N HIS A 523 0.95 -5.82 3.17
CA HIS A 523 0.74 -6.97 4.04
C HIS A 523 0.18 -6.56 5.41
N CYS A 524 -0.81 -7.30 5.87
CA CYS A 524 -1.34 -7.21 7.22
C CYS A 524 -0.41 -7.91 8.22
N PRO A 525 -0.23 -7.37 9.44
CA PRO A 525 0.33 -8.13 10.53
C PRO A 525 -0.58 -9.33 10.85
N ILE A 526 0.03 -10.49 11.00
CA ILE A 526 -0.63 -11.71 11.47
C ILE A 526 -0.08 -12.08 12.85
N TRP A 527 -0.91 -12.64 13.71
CA TRP A 527 -0.51 -12.90 15.09
C TRP A 527 -1.15 -14.15 15.69
N ILE A 528 -0.52 -14.63 16.76
CA ILE A 528 -1.00 -15.71 17.62
C ILE A 528 -0.60 -15.47 19.08
N GLU A 529 -1.44 -15.93 20.00
CA GLU A 529 -1.21 -15.88 21.44
C GLU A 529 -0.90 -17.27 22.00
N PHE A 530 0.09 -17.29 22.91
CA PHE A 530 0.50 -18.45 23.68
C PHE A 530 0.18 -18.23 25.16
N ASP A 531 -0.28 -19.29 25.83
CA ASP A 531 -0.41 -19.37 27.28
C ASP A 531 0.77 -20.13 27.84
N LEU A 532 1.62 -19.43 28.59
CA LEU A 532 2.83 -19.97 29.19
C LEU A 532 2.73 -20.06 30.72
N SER A 533 1.49 -20.07 31.26
CA SER A 533 1.21 -20.18 32.70
C SER A 533 1.79 -21.43 33.39
#